data_AF-A0A015LIZ4-F1
#
_entry.id   AF-A0A015LIZ4-F1
#
_cell.length_a   1.000
_cell.length_b   1.000
_cell.length_c   1.000
_cell.angle_alpha   90.00
_cell.angle_beta   90.00
_cell.angle_gamma   90.00
#
_symmetry.space_group_name_H-M   'P 1'
#
loop_
_entity.id
_entity.type
_entity.pdbx_description
1 polymer ?
#
loop_
_entity_poly.entity_id
_entity_poly.type
_entity_poly.pdbx_seq_one_letter_code
_entity_poly.pdbx_strand_id
1 'polypeptide(L)'
;MLNKLEEMGLVGRIYIATEGINAQVSCPKEKLEELRKYCDEELNLKGTDFNFSTYHVKAFRKLNVKIRKQIVADRLESGSYDLSKQPVYLTPEEWHEVLSNSKESPILIDMRNQYERQVQECIISPDVDTFRDSIKAMNEICEGKQNEKIYMYCTGTKV
;
A
#
# COMPACT_ATOMS: atom_id res chain seq x y z
N MET A 1 5.57 -10.62 -21.56
CA MET A 1 5.16 -9.61 -20.58
C MET A 1 5.65 -8.22 -20.94
N LEU A 2 6.95 -7.89 -20.84
CA LEU A 2 7.45 -6.51 -20.97
C LEU A 2 7.03 -5.83 -22.29
N ASN A 3 7.30 -6.48 -23.43
CA ASN A 3 6.96 -5.93 -24.76
C ASN A 3 5.47 -5.61 -24.89
N LYS A 4 4.59 -6.48 -24.38
CA LYS A 4 3.14 -6.28 -24.46
C LYS A 4 2.67 -5.09 -23.61
N LEU A 5 3.26 -4.90 -22.44
CA LEU A 5 2.98 -3.74 -21.59
C LEU A 5 3.47 -2.44 -22.24
N GLU A 6 4.65 -2.47 -22.88
CA GLU A 6 5.19 -1.32 -23.61
C GLU A 6 4.36 -0.98 -24.86
N GLU A 7 3.87 -1.98 -25.59
CA GLU A 7 2.94 -1.81 -26.72
C GLU A 7 1.61 -1.15 -26.29
N MET A 8 1.13 -1.46 -25.08
CA MET A 8 -0.03 -0.78 -24.48
C MET A 8 0.29 0.64 -23.99
N GLY A 9 1.54 1.10 -24.10
CA GLY A 9 1.97 2.43 -23.69
C GLY A 9 2.14 2.58 -22.18
N LEU A 10 2.34 1.48 -21.43
CA LEU A 10 2.53 1.57 -19.99
C LEU A 10 3.86 2.23 -19.64
N VAL A 11 3.81 3.09 -18.64
CA VAL A 11 4.97 3.66 -17.96
C VAL A 11 4.79 3.49 -16.46
N GLY A 12 5.87 3.32 -15.70
CA GLY A 12 5.74 3.04 -14.27
C GLY A 12 6.82 2.15 -13.70
N ARG A 13 6.52 1.62 -12.52
CA ARG A 13 7.39 0.70 -11.79
C ARG A 13 6.59 -0.56 -11.44
N ILE A 14 7.17 -1.71 -11.72
CA ILE A 14 6.62 -3.02 -11.34
C ILE A 14 7.72 -3.77 -10.61
N TYR A 15 7.43 -4.20 -9.39
CA TYR A 15 8.28 -5.09 -8.60
C TYR A 15 7.62 -6.46 -8.51
N ILE A 16 8.42 -7.49 -8.78
CA ILE A 16 8.00 -8.89 -8.74
C ILE A 16 8.90 -9.59 -7.74
N ALA A 17 8.29 -10.28 -6.78
CA ALA A 17 8.97 -11.16 -5.85
C ALA A 17 8.16 -12.45 -5.68
N THR A 18 8.70 -13.43 -4.96
CA THR A 18 7.99 -14.70 -4.69
C THR A 18 6.70 -14.51 -3.90
N GLU A 19 6.60 -13.43 -3.13
CA GLU A 19 5.41 -13.08 -2.34
C GLU A 19 4.31 -12.37 -3.14
N GLY A 20 4.60 -11.87 -4.35
CA GLY A 20 3.60 -11.21 -5.18
C GLY A 20 4.15 -10.10 -6.10
N ILE A 21 3.27 -9.16 -6.42
CA ILE A 21 3.54 -8.04 -7.33
C ILE A 21 3.13 -6.72 -6.67
N ASN A 22 4.01 -5.71 -6.73
CA ASN A 22 3.67 -4.32 -6.42
C ASN A 22 3.89 -3.47 -7.66
N ALA A 23 2.86 -2.76 -8.10
CA ALA A 23 2.89 -1.97 -9.32
C ALA A 23 2.31 -0.57 -9.11
N GLN A 24 3.05 0.43 -9.61
CA GLN A 24 2.58 1.80 -9.77
C GLN A 24 2.81 2.18 -11.23
N VAL A 25 1.72 2.20 -12.00
CA VAL A 25 1.78 2.38 -13.45
C VAL A 25 0.78 3.41 -13.93
N SER A 26 1.06 3.98 -15.09
CA SER A 26 0.14 4.81 -15.87
C SER A 26 0.00 4.20 -17.25
N CYS A 27 -1.22 4.15 -17.75
CA CYS A 27 -1.53 3.73 -19.12
C CYS A 27 -2.53 4.72 -19.74
N PRO A 28 -2.63 4.77 -21.08
CA PRO A 28 -3.74 5.45 -21.75
C PRO A 28 -5.09 4.91 -21.27
N LYS A 29 -6.09 5.78 -21.15
CA LYS A 29 -7.42 5.41 -20.66
C LYS A 29 -8.06 4.35 -21.55
N GLU A 30 -7.90 4.47 -22.87
CA GLU A 30 -8.42 3.51 -23.84
C GLU A 30 -7.82 2.11 -23.69
N LYS A 31 -6.67 1.96 -23.01
CA LYS A 31 -5.96 0.69 -22.80
C LYS A 31 -6.26 0.04 -21.46
N LEU A 32 -7.08 0.66 -20.62
CA LEU A 32 -7.35 0.20 -19.26
C LEU A 32 -8.02 -1.19 -19.24
N GLU A 33 -9.01 -1.41 -20.09
CA GLU A 33 -9.70 -2.70 -20.19
C GLU A 33 -8.78 -3.79 -20.75
N GLU A 34 -7.98 -3.46 -21.78
CA GLU A 34 -6.99 -4.38 -22.36
C GLU A 34 -5.94 -4.78 -21.31
N LEU A 35 -5.46 -3.82 -20.52
CA LEU A 35 -4.52 -4.05 -19.42
C LEU A 35 -5.15 -4.93 -18.34
N ARG A 36 -6.39 -4.65 -17.93
CA ARG A 36 -7.09 -5.46 -16.91
C ARG A 36 -7.23 -6.90 -17.36
N LYS A 37 -7.69 -7.11 -18.60
CA LYS A 37 -7.82 -8.44 -19.19
C LYS A 37 -6.48 -9.18 -19.24
N TYR A 38 -5.42 -8.50 -19.68
CA TYR A 38 -4.08 -9.07 -19.70
C TYR A 38 -3.61 -9.49 -18.30
N CYS A 39 -3.82 -8.65 -17.29
CA CYS A 39 -3.48 -8.99 -15.90
C CYS A 39 -4.29 -10.19 -15.39
N ASP A 40 -5.60 -10.23 -15.66
CA ASP A 40 -6.47 -11.30 -15.16
C ASP A 40 -6.18 -12.65 -15.85
N GLU A 41 -6.00 -12.66 -17.17
CA GLU A 41 -5.89 -13.89 -17.98
C GLU A 41 -4.43 -14.36 -18.13
N GLU A 42 -3.51 -13.47 -18.47
CA GLU A 42 -2.13 -13.84 -18.83
C GLU A 42 -1.19 -13.82 -17.63
N LEU A 43 -1.46 -12.95 -16.64
CA LEU A 43 -0.69 -12.88 -15.40
C LEU A 43 -1.37 -13.60 -14.22
N ASN A 44 -2.57 -14.15 -14.43
CA ASN A 44 -3.37 -14.82 -13.41
C ASN A 44 -3.59 -13.96 -12.15
N LEU A 45 -3.79 -12.65 -12.33
CA LEU A 45 -4.01 -11.67 -11.25
C LEU A 45 -5.51 -11.40 -10.99
N LYS A 46 -6.37 -12.35 -11.38
CA LYS A 46 -7.81 -12.21 -11.21
C LYS A 46 -8.18 -11.98 -9.74
N GLY A 47 -9.01 -10.97 -9.49
CA GLY A 47 -9.42 -10.58 -8.14
C GLY A 47 -8.47 -9.60 -7.44
N THR A 48 -7.37 -9.20 -8.08
CA THR A 48 -6.51 -8.13 -7.56
C THR A 48 -7.25 -6.78 -7.64
N ASP A 49 -7.18 -6.01 -6.55
CA ASP A 49 -7.71 -4.65 -6.48
C ASP A 49 -6.81 -3.69 -7.25
N PHE A 50 -7.41 -2.92 -8.16
CA PHE A 50 -6.71 -1.90 -8.92
C PHE A 50 -7.22 -0.54 -8.45
N ASN A 51 -6.35 0.23 -7.79
CA ASN A 51 -6.65 1.60 -7.40
C ASN A 51 -6.39 2.52 -8.60
N PHE A 52 -7.45 3.14 -9.12
CA PHE A 52 -7.37 4.04 -10.26
C PHE A 52 -7.50 5.50 -9.84
N SER A 53 -6.64 6.34 -10.40
CA SER A 53 -6.78 7.80 -10.34
C SER A 53 -6.58 8.37 -11.74
N THR A 54 -7.49 9.22 -12.18
CA THR A 54 -7.34 9.92 -13.47
C THR A 54 -6.50 11.18 -13.28
N TYR A 55 -5.35 11.24 -13.94
CA TYR A 55 -4.50 12.43 -13.93
C TYR A 55 -3.94 12.69 -15.33
N HIS A 56 -3.89 13.95 -15.75
CA HIS A 56 -3.50 14.33 -17.12
C HIS A 56 -1.98 14.47 -17.30
N VAL A 57 -1.18 14.27 -16.26
CA VAL A 57 0.29 14.40 -16.28
C VAL A 57 0.93 13.01 -16.23
N LYS A 58 1.95 12.78 -17.09
CA LYS A 58 2.75 11.56 -17.04
C LYS A 58 3.57 11.51 -15.74
N ALA A 59 3.11 10.71 -14.78
CA ALA A 59 3.82 10.50 -13.51
C ALA A 59 5.16 9.77 -13.67
N PHE A 60 5.34 9.03 -14.78
CA PHE A 60 6.53 8.22 -15.04
C PHE A 60 7.09 8.47 -16.44
N ARG A 61 8.43 8.39 -16.58
CA ARG A 61 9.13 8.58 -17.86
C ARG A 61 9.18 7.32 -18.73
N LYS A 62 9.30 6.14 -18.11
CA LYS A 62 9.42 4.85 -18.78
C LYS A 62 8.90 3.72 -17.89
N LEU A 63 8.65 2.56 -18.46
CA LEU A 63 8.40 1.34 -17.70
C LEU A 63 9.71 0.81 -17.09
N ASN A 64 9.66 0.40 -15.83
CA ASN A 64 10.76 -0.23 -15.13
C ASN A 64 10.26 -1.45 -14.36
N VAL A 65 10.64 -2.63 -14.81
CA VAL A 65 10.28 -3.90 -14.16
C VAL A 65 11.51 -4.47 -13.48
N LYS A 66 11.41 -4.78 -12.19
CA LYS A 66 12.50 -5.35 -11.41
C LYS A 66 12.04 -6.58 -10.64
N ILE A 67 12.84 -7.64 -10.74
CA ILE A 67 12.75 -8.78 -9.82
C ILE A 67 13.45 -8.39 -8.52
N ARG A 68 12.75 -8.55 -7.40
CA ARG A 68 13.22 -8.21 -6.05
C ARG A 68 13.07 -9.41 -5.13
N LYS A 69 13.80 -9.39 -4.01
CA LYS A 69 13.60 -10.37 -2.93
C LYS A 69 12.26 -10.17 -2.23
N GLN A 70 11.82 -8.92 -2.11
CA GLN A 70 10.55 -8.51 -1.51
C GLN A 70 9.94 -7.37 -2.35
N ILE A 71 8.61 -7.35 -2.46
CA ILE A 71 7.85 -6.30 -3.16
C ILE A 71 7.81 -5.00 -2.37
N VAL A 72 7.91 -5.08 -1.04
CA VAL A 72 8.17 -3.97 -0.13
C VAL A 72 9.47 -4.26 0.61
N ALA A 73 10.39 -3.30 0.65
CA ALA A 73 11.72 -3.51 1.22
C ALA A 73 11.73 -3.41 2.76
N ASP A 74 10.93 -4.23 3.45
CA ASP A 74 10.93 -4.30 4.91
C ASP A 74 12.23 -4.92 5.46
N ARG A 75 12.84 -5.86 4.71
CA ARG A 75 13.93 -6.76 5.11
C ARG A 75 13.78 -7.32 6.53
N LEU A 76 12.54 -7.69 6.87
CA LEU A 76 12.22 -8.66 7.91
C LEU A 76 12.68 -10.05 7.47
N GLU A 77 12.85 -10.96 8.43
CA GLU A 77 13.19 -12.35 8.11
C GLU A 77 12.02 -13.04 7.44
N SER A 78 12.31 -13.85 6.41
CA SER A 78 11.27 -14.61 5.72
C SER A 78 10.56 -15.55 6.70
N GLY A 79 9.24 -15.41 6.81
CA GLY A 79 8.41 -16.18 7.75
C GLY A 79 8.24 -15.53 9.14
N SER A 80 8.81 -14.34 9.39
CA SER A 80 8.61 -13.62 10.66
C SER A 80 7.20 -13.03 10.81
N TYR A 81 6.41 -13.03 9.74
CA TYR A 81 5.01 -12.58 9.74
C TYR A 81 4.16 -13.52 8.87
N ASP A 82 2.87 -13.63 9.24
CA ASP A 82 1.90 -14.48 8.59
C ASP A 82 0.93 -13.60 7.78
N LEU A 83 1.07 -13.62 6.44
CA LEU A 83 0.23 -12.85 5.52
C LEU A 83 -1.24 -13.29 5.52
N SER A 84 -1.57 -14.44 6.12
CA SER A 84 -2.96 -14.86 6.31
C SER A 84 -3.66 -14.10 7.44
N LYS A 85 -2.89 -13.52 8.37
CA LYS A 85 -3.40 -12.68 9.46
C LYS A 85 -3.60 -11.27 8.95
N GLN A 86 -4.73 -11.06 8.29
CA GLN A 86 -5.12 -9.75 7.79
C GLN A 86 -5.77 -8.90 8.90
N PRO A 87 -5.51 -7.58 8.91
CA PRO A 87 -6.26 -6.67 9.78
C PRO A 87 -7.72 -6.61 9.34
N VAL A 88 -8.57 -6.06 10.22
CA VAL A 88 -9.92 -5.64 9.83
C VAL A 88 -9.80 -4.32 9.08
N TYR A 89 -10.24 -4.31 7.82
CA TYR A 89 -10.32 -3.09 7.01
C TYR A 89 -11.63 -2.38 7.31
N LEU A 90 -11.56 -1.06 7.45
CA LEU A 90 -12.70 -0.18 7.68
C LEU A 90 -12.99 0.63 6.42
N THR A 91 -14.28 0.82 6.11
CA THR A 91 -14.65 1.82 5.11
C THR A 91 -14.34 3.23 5.63
N PRO A 92 -14.24 4.24 4.75
CA PRO A 92 -14.09 5.63 5.18
C PRO A 92 -15.16 6.08 6.17
N GLU A 93 -16.39 5.59 6.01
CA GLU A 93 -17.52 5.87 6.91
C GLU A 93 -17.32 5.21 8.27
N GLU A 94 -16.96 3.92 8.31
CA GLU A 94 -16.68 3.19 9.55
C GLU A 94 -15.50 3.81 10.30
N TRP A 95 -14.44 4.20 9.59
CA TRP A 95 -13.30 4.92 10.14
C TRP A 95 -13.74 6.24 10.79
N HIS A 96 -14.55 7.04 10.07
CA HIS A 96 -15.04 8.31 10.59
C HIS A 96 -15.94 8.12 11.81
N GLU A 97 -16.78 7.08 11.81
CA GLU A 97 -17.64 6.74 12.93
C GLU A 97 -16.81 6.37 14.16
N VAL A 98 -15.78 5.53 14.00
CA VAL A 98 -14.85 5.17 15.06
C VAL A 98 -14.21 6.43 15.66
N LEU A 99 -13.69 7.33 14.82
CA LEU A 99 -13.03 8.55 15.29
C LEU A 99 -13.98 9.52 15.99
N SER A 100 -15.26 9.54 15.60
CA SER A 100 -16.24 10.50 16.09
C SER A 100 -17.01 10.02 17.33
N ASN A 101 -17.23 8.70 17.45
CA ASN A 101 -18.08 8.09 18.49
C ASN A 101 -17.29 7.38 19.60
N SER A 102 -15.97 7.36 19.52
CA SER A 102 -15.14 6.71 20.54
C SER A 102 -15.18 7.48 21.87
N LYS A 103 -15.72 6.84 22.92
CA LYS A 103 -15.71 7.37 24.30
C LYS A 103 -14.29 7.46 24.89
N GLU A 104 -13.36 6.70 24.35
CA GLU A 104 -11.93 6.69 24.68
C GLU A 104 -11.15 7.08 23.42
N SER A 105 -10.08 7.87 23.54
CA SER A 105 -9.28 8.28 22.38
C SER A 105 -8.61 7.05 21.75
N PRO A 106 -8.94 6.68 20.50
CA PRO A 106 -8.33 5.53 19.84
C PRO A 106 -6.85 5.78 19.59
N ILE A 107 -6.03 4.74 19.65
CA ILE A 107 -4.62 4.83 19.25
C ILE A 107 -4.57 4.86 17.73
N LEU A 108 -4.24 6.04 17.18
CA LEU A 108 -4.09 6.25 15.75
C LEU A 108 -2.61 6.29 15.38
N ILE A 109 -2.20 5.40 14.47
CA ILE A 109 -0.84 5.33 13.95
C ILE A 109 -0.83 5.70 12.47
N ASP A 110 -0.12 6.78 12.14
CA ASP A 110 0.14 7.17 10.75
C ASP A 110 1.42 6.50 10.26
N MET A 111 1.26 5.55 9.35
CA MET A 111 2.34 4.78 8.76
C MET A 111 2.91 5.41 7.48
N ARG A 112 2.45 6.61 7.10
CA ARG A 112 2.99 7.34 5.94
C ARG A 112 4.37 7.90 6.24
N ASN A 113 5.14 8.13 5.19
CA ASN A 113 6.44 8.76 5.33
C ASN A 113 6.31 10.23 5.76
N GLN A 114 7.35 10.76 6.41
CA GLN A 114 7.36 12.12 6.98
C GLN A 114 6.98 13.23 5.97
N TYR A 115 7.34 13.08 4.69
CA TYR A 115 7.04 14.06 3.64
C TYR A 115 5.56 14.11 3.19
N GLU A 116 4.75 13.12 3.55
CA GLU A 116 3.32 13.03 3.18
C GLU A 116 2.40 13.67 4.23
N ARG A 117 2.98 14.20 5.32
CA ARG A 117 2.22 14.73 6.45
C ARG A 117 1.75 16.16 6.18
N GLN A 118 0.44 16.34 6.02
CA GLN A 118 -0.24 17.60 6.27
C GLN A 118 -1.33 17.35 7.33
N VAL A 119 -1.06 17.84 8.56
CA VAL A 119 -1.99 18.19 9.65
C VAL A 119 -2.98 17.11 10.12
N GLN A 120 -2.78 16.61 11.36
CA GLN A 120 -3.84 16.42 12.36
C GLN A 120 -3.25 16.14 13.77
N GLU A 121 -3.93 16.62 14.81
CA GLU A 121 -3.40 16.81 16.18
C GLU A 121 -3.45 15.57 17.10
N CYS A 122 -3.75 14.36 16.59
CA CYS A 122 -3.97 13.17 17.43
C CYS A 122 -3.21 11.90 16.98
N ILE A 123 -2.01 12.03 16.43
CA ILE A 123 -1.37 10.91 15.71
C ILE A 123 -0.02 10.56 16.34
N ILE A 124 0.10 9.34 16.85
CA ILE A 124 1.41 8.75 17.12
C ILE A 124 1.99 8.40 15.75
N SER A 125 2.99 9.14 15.29
CA SER A 125 3.66 8.87 14.02
C SER A 125 5.11 8.46 14.29
N PRO A 126 5.56 7.30 13.78
CA PRO A 126 6.97 6.97 13.73
C PRO A 126 7.76 8.07 13.02
N ASP A 127 8.71 8.71 13.71
CA ASP A 127 9.58 9.71 13.11
C ASP A 127 10.78 9.03 12.45
N VAL A 128 10.54 8.47 11.26
CA VAL A 128 11.49 7.58 10.59
C VAL A 128 11.49 7.76 9.07
N ASP A 129 12.67 7.61 8.47
CA ASP A 129 12.90 7.82 7.04
C ASP A 129 12.59 6.60 6.16
N THR A 130 12.49 5.42 6.78
CA THR A 130 12.28 4.16 6.06
C THR A 130 11.13 3.36 6.62
N PHE A 131 10.44 2.62 5.74
CA PHE A 131 9.35 1.71 6.13
C PHE A 131 9.79 0.63 7.13
N ARG A 132 11.06 0.23 7.09
CA ARG A 132 11.62 -0.70 8.07
C ARG A 132 11.60 -0.09 9.47
N ASP A 133 12.06 1.14 9.58
CA ASP A 133 12.18 1.82 10.86
C ASP A 133 10.79 2.14 11.42
N SER A 134 9.78 2.31 10.55
CA SER A 134 8.39 2.48 11.00
C SER A 134 7.82 1.21 11.61
N ILE A 135 8.18 0.02 11.10
CA ILE A 135 7.81 -1.26 11.74
C ILE A 135 8.41 -1.35 13.14
N LYS A 136 9.69 -1.00 13.31
CA LYS A 136 10.35 -1.06 14.62
C LYS A 136 9.70 -0.11 15.62
N ALA A 137 9.51 1.15 15.23
CA ALA A 137 8.85 2.14 16.07
C ALA A 137 7.41 1.73 16.42
N MET A 138 6.67 1.13 15.47
CA MET A 138 5.33 0.61 15.72
C MET A 138 5.33 -0.51 16.77
N ASN A 139 6.28 -1.44 16.72
CA ASN A 139 6.40 -2.49 17.74
C ASN A 139 6.61 -1.88 19.15
N GLU A 140 7.43 -0.84 19.26
CA GLU A 140 7.67 -0.12 20.51
C GLU A 140 6.41 0.65 20.98
N ILE A 141 5.67 1.29 20.06
CA ILE A 141 4.40 1.97 20.35
C ILE A 141 3.33 0.99 20.83
N CYS A 142 3.25 -0.19 20.22
CA CYS A 142 2.25 -1.21 20.51
C CYS A 142 2.61 -2.08 21.73
N GLU A 143 3.82 -1.96 22.28
CA GLU A 143 4.25 -2.71 23.45
C GLU A 143 3.34 -2.40 24.65
N GLY A 144 2.78 -3.45 25.27
CA GLY A 144 1.85 -3.35 26.39
C GLY A 144 0.40 -3.02 26.01
N LYS A 145 0.10 -2.84 24.72
CA LYS A 145 -1.22 -2.41 24.21
C LYS A 145 -1.92 -3.49 23.39
N GLN A 146 -1.56 -4.76 23.60
CA GLN A 146 -2.04 -5.89 22.78
C GLN A 146 -3.56 -6.13 22.88
N ASN A 147 -4.20 -5.63 23.95
CA ASN A 147 -5.64 -5.72 24.15
C ASN A 147 -6.39 -4.43 23.77
N GLU A 148 -5.67 -3.39 23.36
CA GLU A 148 -6.26 -2.10 22.96
C GLU A 148 -6.59 -2.11 21.46
N LYS A 149 -7.57 -1.29 21.06
CA LYS A 149 -7.88 -1.10 19.65
C LYS A 149 -6.91 -0.10 19.04
N ILE A 150 -6.10 -0.59 18.11
CA ILE A 150 -5.11 0.20 17.37
C ILE A 150 -5.60 0.36 15.94
N TYR A 151 -5.63 1.60 15.48
CA TYR A 151 -6.08 1.99 14.15
C TYR A 151 -4.90 2.56 13.39
N MET A 152 -4.69 2.07 12.16
CA MET A 152 -3.54 2.45 11.34
C MET A 152 -4.01 2.91 9.97
N TYR A 153 -3.33 3.89 9.39
CA TYR A 153 -3.57 4.26 7.99
C TYR A 153 -2.25 4.57 7.25
N CYS A 154 -2.25 4.32 5.94
CA CYS A 154 -1.11 4.52 5.05
C CYS A 154 -1.60 5.03 3.68
N THR A 155 -0.70 5.61 2.87
CA THR A 155 -1.05 6.07 1.52
C THR A 155 -1.24 4.87 0.58
N GLY A 156 -2.46 4.66 0.10
CA GLY A 156 -2.75 3.68 -0.96
C GLY A 156 -3.28 2.31 -0.51
N THR A 157 -3.55 2.13 0.78
CA THR A 157 -4.27 0.96 1.32
C THR A 157 -5.71 1.32 1.65
N LYS A 158 -6.60 0.32 1.63
CA LYS A 158 -7.89 0.41 2.32
C LYS A 158 -7.58 0.69 3.80
N VAL A 159 -8.34 1.61 4.39
CA VAL A 159 -8.22 1.98 5.80
C VAL A 159 -8.68 0.81 6.67
#